data_AF-A0A286U7P8-F1
#
_entry.id   AF-A0A286U7P8-F1
#
_cell.length_a   1.000
_cell.length_b   1.000
_cell.length_c   1.000
_cell.angle_alpha   90.00
_cell.angle_beta   90.00
_cell.angle_gamma   90.00
#
_symmetry.space_group_name_H-M   'P 1'
#
loop_
_entity.id
_entity.type
_entity.pdbx_description
1 polymer ?
#
loop_
_entity_poly.entity_id
_entity_poly.type
_entity_poly.pdbx_seq_one_letter_code
_entity_poly.pdbx_strand_id
1 'polypeptide(L)'
;MAIDSKASNVSSIKAASSANPASLVANFGNCSTPMITFTALTTGRGGLFSPLDNKTYPVAPNATISTVANFICNQLTTVCKANEVARVTCNVAINEANDATKGTGQQADRFNNAFGIPTNYGATNTNNGRKAHKKTTAANASPTQPSKDGGEEADTRSGG
;
A
#
# COMPACT_ATOMS: atom_id res chain seq x y z
N MET A 1 -23.79 57.83 21.65
CA MET A 1 -24.67 56.64 21.67
C MET A 1 -23.84 55.42 21.28
N ALA A 2 -24.20 54.28 21.85
CA ALA A 2 -23.32 53.19 22.30
C ALA A 2 -22.68 52.29 21.23
N ILE A 3 -21.62 51.61 21.67
CA ILE A 3 -20.99 50.39 21.15
C ILE A 3 -22.00 49.22 21.09
N ASP A 4 -21.91 48.35 20.08
CA ASP A 4 -22.08 46.91 20.29
C ASP A 4 -21.12 46.10 19.41
N SER A 5 -20.47 45.16 20.09
CA SER A 5 -19.37 44.34 19.65
C SER A 5 -19.90 42.97 19.23
N LYS A 6 -19.57 42.51 18.02
CA LYS A 6 -19.39 41.06 17.79
C LYS A 6 -18.11 40.76 17.02
N ALA A 7 -17.06 40.57 17.82
CA ALA A 7 -15.93 39.73 17.45
C ALA A 7 -16.43 38.30 17.25
N SER A 8 -16.37 37.82 16.01
CA SER A 8 -16.47 36.39 15.72
C SER A 8 -15.07 35.80 15.82
N ASN A 9 -14.88 34.99 16.86
CA ASN A 9 -13.68 34.24 17.19
C ASN A 9 -13.07 33.60 15.93
N VAL A 10 -11.94 34.12 15.48
CA VAL A 10 -10.98 33.31 14.73
C VAL A 10 -10.44 32.30 15.74
N SER A 11 -11.07 31.13 15.79
CA SER A 11 -10.52 29.99 16.51
C SER A 11 -9.14 29.74 15.93
N SER A 12 -8.14 30.10 16.73
CA SER A 12 -6.74 29.79 16.50
C SER A 12 -6.67 28.34 16.07
N ILE A 13 -6.32 28.13 14.81
CA ILE A 13 -5.92 26.84 14.28
C ILE A 13 -4.73 26.45 15.15
N LYS A 14 -4.98 25.62 16.16
CA LYS A 14 -3.92 25.01 16.94
C LYS A 14 -3.12 24.24 15.92
N ALA A 15 -1.92 24.74 15.63
CA ALA A 15 -0.93 24.05 14.82
C ALA A 15 -0.93 22.60 15.30
N ALA A 16 -1.37 21.69 14.44
CA ALA A 16 -1.23 20.27 14.68
C ALA A 16 0.25 20.07 14.97
N SER A 17 0.53 19.60 16.18
CA SER A 17 1.86 19.30 16.68
C SER A 17 2.66 18.67 15.56
N SER A 18 3.82 19.24 15.25
CA SER A 18 4.80 18.68 14.33
C SER A 18 5.05 17.23 14.70
N ALA A 19 4.31 16.31 14.09
CA ALA A 19 4.67 14.92 14.06
C ALA A 19 5.95 14.91 13.25
N ASN A 20 7.06 14.66 13.94
CA ASN A 20 8.35 14.42 13.33
C ASN A 20 8.12 13.48 12.13
N PRO A 21 8.52 13.83 10.90
CA PRO A 21 8.47 12.90 9.77
C PRO A 21 9.59 11.87 9.97
N ALA A 22 9.58 11.16 11.10
CA ALA A 22 10.06 9.80 11.11
C ALA A 22 9.17 9.13 10.07
N SER A 23 9.77 8.77 8.94
CA SER A 23 9.17 7.99 7.86
C SER A 23 8.05 7.15 8.45
N LEU A 24 6.80 7.49 8.12
CA LEU A 24 5.62 6.90 8.72
C LEU A 24 5.55 5.45 8.23
N VAL A 25 6.32 4.57 8.85
CA VAL A 25 6.40 3.14 8.53
C VAL A 25 5.16 2.46 9.08
N ALA A 26 4.61 1.52 8.32
CA ALA A 26 3.51 0.68 8.78
C ALA A 26 3.94 -0.08 10.05
N ASN A 27 3.16 0.07 11.12
CA ASN A 27 3.35 -0.67 12.37
C ASN A 27 2.09 -1.51 12.63
N PHE A 28 2.23 -2.82 12.63
CA PHE A 28 1.14 -3.78 12.82
C PHE A 28 0.81 -4.06 14.30
N GLY A 29 1.41 -3.30 15.21
CA GLY A 29 1.30 -3.45 16.65
C GLY A 29 1.80 -4.82 17.12
N ASN A 30 0.94 -5.57 17.81
CA ASN A 30 1.30 -6.87 18.39
C ASN A 30 1.16 -8.04 17.41
N CYS A 31 0.78 -7.78 16.17
CA CYS A 31 0.55 -8.80 15.16
C CYS A 31 1.73 -8.93 14.19
N SER A 32 1.86 -10.13 13.62
CA SER A 32 2.75 -10.41 12.50
C SER A 32 2.45 -9.50 11.30
N THR A 33 3.39 -9.40 10.35
CA THR A 33 3.09 -8.71 9.09
C THR A 33 2.03 -9.51 8.30
N PRO A 34 0.96 -8.86 7.81
CA PRO A 34 -0.04 -9.50 6.97
C PRO A 34 0.56 -10.20 5.74
N MET A 35 0.18 -11.45 5.54
CA MET A 35 0.51 -12.21 4.33
C MET A 35 -0.58 -13.23 4.05
N ILE A 36 -0.98 -13.36 2.79
CA ILE A 36 -1.96 -14.31 2.30
C ILE A 36 -1.29 -15.32 1.39
N THR A 37 -1.61 -16.59 1.60
CA THR A 37 -1.25 -17.71 0.74
C THR A 37 -2.39 -18.06 -0.21
N PHE A 38 -2.07 -18.64 -1.35
CA PHE A 38 -3.05 -19.15 -2.31
C PHE A 38 -2.81 -20.63 -2.59
N THR A 39 -3.87 -21.42 -2.48
CA THR A 39 -3.86 -22.85 -2.79
C THR A 39 -4.84 -23.12 -3.93
N ALA A 40 -4.31 -23.46 -5.11
CA ALA A 40 -5.14 -23.83 -6.27
C ALA A 40 -5.95 -25.10 -5.97
N LEU A 41 -7.23 -25.12 -6.39
CA LEU A 41 -8.06 -26.30 -6.33
C LEU A 41 -7.81 -27.20 -7.54
N THR A 42 -7.79 -28.51 -7.33
CA THR A 42 -7.63 -29.52 -8.39
C THR A 42 -8.80 -29.56 -9.37
N THR A 43 -9.93 -28.94 -9.01
CA THR A 43 -11.15 -28.88 -9.82
C THR A 43 -11.08 -27.84 -10.95
N GLY A 44 -10.00 -27.07 -11.05
CA GLY A 44 -9.84 -26.03 -12.07
C GLY A 44 -10.70 -24.78 -11.88
N ARG A 45 -11.36 -24.64 -10.72
CA ARG A 45 -12.28 -23.52 -10.41
C ARG A 45 -11.67 -22.48 -9.46
N GLY A 46 -10.40 -22.14 -9.68
CA GLY A 46 -9.66 -21.16 -8.86
C GLY A 46 -8.94 -21.79 -7.66
N GLY A 47 -8.87 -21.07 -6.54
CA GLY A 47 -8.17 -21.51 -5.34
C GLY A 47 -8.71 -20.91 -4.05
N LEU A 48 -8.11 -21.31 -2.93
CA LEU A 48 -8.42 -20.81 -1.60
C LEU A 48 -7.32 -19.86 -1.12
N PHE A 49 -7.75 -18.75 -0.53
CA PHE A 49 -6.91 -17.78 0.14
C PHE A 49 -6.93 -18.03 1.64
N SER A 50 -5.76 -17.96 2.29
CA SER A 50 -5.66 -18.11 3.76
C SER A 50 -4.48 -17.28 4.28
N PRO A 51 -4.58 -16.68 5.48
CA PRO A 51 -3.44 -16.02 6.09
C PRO A 51 -2.27 -17.00 6.26
N LEU A 52 -1.03 -16.54 6.09
CA LEU A 52 0.12 -17.37 6.43
C LEU A 52 0.15 -17.67 7.93
N ASP A 53 -0.14 -16.65 8.75
CA ASP A 53 -0.20 -16.74 10.20
C ASP A 53 -1.65 -16.86 10.68
N ASN A 54 -2.14 -18.09 10.76
CA ASN A 54 -3.49 -18.40 11.26
C ASN A 54 -3.62 -18.24 12.79
N LYS A 55 -2.52 -18.10 13.54
CA LYS A 55 -2.59 -17.85 14.99
C LYS A 55 -2.96 -16.38 15.24
N THR A 56 -2.34 -15.47 14.50
CA THR A 56 -2.64 -14.03 14.58
C THR A 56 -3.91 -13.66 13.84
N TYR A 57 -4.19 -14.34 12.71
CA TYR A 57 -5.36 -14.08 11.87
C TYR A 57 -6.20 -15.36 11.70
N PRO A 58 -7.04 -15.72 12.69
CA PRO A 58 -7.79 -16.98 12.68
C PRO A 58 -9.05 -16.88 11.81
N VAL A 59 -8.89 -16.82 10.50
CA VAL A 59 -9.98 -16.89 9.52
C VAL A 59 -9.87 -18.14 8.67
N ALA A 60 -11.01 -18.80 8.45
CA ALA A 60 -11.07 -19.98 7.59
C ALA A 60 -10.65 -19.62 6.15
N PRO A 61 -9.98 -20.55 5.43
CA PRO A 61 -9.67 -20.35 4.02
C PRO A 61 -10.92 -20.02 3.20
N ASN A 62 -10.82 -19.11 2.24
CA ASN A 62 -11.95 -18.66 1.43
C ASN A 62 -11.60 -18.55 -0.06
N ALA A 63 -12.56 -18.79 -0.94
CA ALA A 63 -12.39 -18.61 -2.38
C ALA A 63 -12.35 -17.13 -2.81
N THR A 64 -12.78 -16.21 -1.95
CA THR A 64 -12.81 -14.76 -2.19
C THR A 64 -11.75 -14.07 -1.35
N ILE A 65 -10.77 -13.44 -2.01
CA ILE A 65 -9.67 -12.73 -1.35
C ILE A 65 -10.17 -11.63 -0.41
N SER A 66 -11.21 -10.90 -0.79
CA SER A 66 -11.73 -9.76 -0.03
C SER A 66 -12.22 -10.20 1.36
N THR A 67 -12.79 -11.40 1.49
CA THR A 67 -13.23 -11.92 2.80
C THR A 67 -12.05 -12.11 3.76
N VAL A 68 -10.96 -12.71 3.28
CA VAL A 68 -9.74 -12.96 4.08
C VAL A 68 -9.01 -11.65 4.37
N ALA A 69 -8.83 -10.81 3.35
CA ALA A 69 -8.14 -9.54 3.47
C ALA A 69 -8.87 -8.56 4.40
N ASN A 70 -10.20 -8.43 4.29
CA ASN A 70 -10.99 -7.61 5.20
C ASN A 70 -10.90 -8.09 6.65
N PHE A 71 -10.91 -9.41 6.88
CA PHE A 71 -10.72 -9.95 8.22
C PHE A 71 -9.35 -9.56 8.78
N ILE A 72 -8.27 -9.75 8.01
CA ILE A 72 -6.91 -9.36 8.41
C ILE A 72 -6.85 -7.87 8.75
N CYS A 73 -7.40 -7.00 7.89
CA CYS A 73 -7.38 -5.56 8.13
C CYS A 73 -8.21 -5.15 9.36
N ASN A 74 -9.33 -5.83 9.63
CA ASN A 74 -10.11 -5.60 10.84
C ASN A 74 -9.37 -6.09 12.11
N GLN A 75 -8.63 -7.20 12.03
CA GLN A 75 -7.81 -7.66 13.15
C GLN A 75 -6.70 -6.66 13.48
N LEU A 76 -6.07 -6.06 12.45
CA LEU A 76 -5.06 -5.02 12.63
C LEU A 76 -5.55 -3.85 13.48
N THR A 77 -6.79 -3.41 13.26
CA THR A 77 -7.37 -2.27 13.99
C THR A 77 -7.89 -2.65 15.37
N THR A 78 -8.54 -3.80 15.49
CA THR A 78 -9.30 -4.17 16.69
C THR A 78 -8.47 -4.90 17.74
N VAL A 79 -7.56 -5.78 17.29
CA VAL A 79 -6.77 -6.64 18.18
C VAL A 79 -5.33 -6.19 18.24
N CYS A 80 -4.74 -5.90 17.08
CA CYS A 80 -3.31 -5.67 16.98
C CYS A 80 -2.88 -4.28 17.44
N LYS A 81 -3.81 -3.30 17.46
CA LYS A 81 -3.54 -1.88 17.70
C LYS A 81 -2.56 -1.28 16.69
N ALA A 82 -2.71 -1.66 15.42
CA ALA A 82 -1.89 -1.15 14.33
C ALA A 82 -2.07 0.37 14.14
N ASN A 83 -1.02 1.03 13.65
CA ASN A 83 -1.06 2.46 13.39
C ASN A 83 -1.86 2.81 12.12
N GLU A 84 -2.14 4.10 11.93
CA GLU A 84 -2.93 4.57 10.78
C GLU A 84 -2.30 4.22 9.43
N VAL A 85 -0.96 4.25 9.33
CA VAL A 85 -0.24 3.83 8.12
C VAL A 85 -0.53 2.38 7.78
N ALA A 86 -0.49 1.48 8.75
CA ALA A 86 -0.78 0.07 8.53
C ALA A 86 -2.24 -0.15 8.08
N ARG A 87 -3.18 0.65 8.60
CA ARG A 87 -4.59 0.62 8.17
C ARG A 87 -4.75 1.04 6.72
N VAL A 88 -4.13 2.16 6.34
CA VAL A 88 -4.14 2.66 4.97
C VAL A 88 -3.49 1.65 4.02
N THR A 89 -2.33 1.12 4.41
CA THR A 89 -1.62 0.08 3.63
C THR A 89 -2.50 -1.16 3.43
N CYS A 90 -3.23 -1.59 4.46
CA CYS A 90 -4.12 -2.73 4.36
C CYS A 90 -5.30 -2.49 3.41
N ASN A 91 -5.87 -1.29 3.41
CA ASN A 91 -6.91 -0.91 2.46
C ASN A 91 -6.37 -0.87 1.01
N VAL A 92 -5.17 -0.33 0.80
CA VAL A 92 -4.50 -0.39 -0.50
C VAL A 92 -4.28 -1.85 -0.93
N ALA A 93 -3.81 -2.70 -0.02
CA ALA A 93 -3.60 -4.13 -0.29
C ALA A 93 -4.90 -4.84 -0.73
N ILE A 94 -6.04 -4.52 -0.11
CA ILE A 94 -7.36 -5.05 -0.52
C ILE A 94 -7.68 -4.60 -1.95
N ASN A 95 -7.51 -3.32 -2.26
CA ASN A 95 -7.82 -2.78 -3.59
C ASN A 95 -6.95 -3.42 -4.67
N GLU A 96 -5.64 -3.45 -4.47
CA GLU A 96 -4.69 -4.07 -5.39
C GLU A 96 -5.00 -5.56 -5.62
N ALA A 97 -5.42 -6.28 -4.57
CA ALA A 97 -5.83 -7.68 -4.66
C ALA A 97 -7.14 -7.88 -5.44
N ASN A 98 -8.07 -6.94 -5.33
CA ASN A 98 -9.34 -6.98 -6.06
C ASN A 98 -9.17 -6.63 -7.54
N ASP A 99 -8.14 -5.84 -7.90
CA ASP A 99 -7.81 -5.47 -9.28
C ASP A 99 -7.09 -6.59 -10.05
N ALA A 100 -6.53 -7.57 -9.36
CA ALA A 100 -5.96 -8.77 -9.98
C ALA A 100 -7.02 -9.73 -10.53
N THR A 101 -6.57 -10.65 -11.39
CA THR A 101 -7.41 -11.69 -12.00
C THR A 101 -8.09 -12.53 -10.91
N LYS A 102 -9.42 -12.44 -10.85
CA LYS A 102 -10.24 -13.08 -9.81
C LYS A 102 -10.06 -14.59 -9.74
N GLY A 103 -9.98 -15.12 -8.52
CA GLY A 103 -9.86 -16.56 -8.25
C GLY A 103 -8.46 -17.13 -8.49
N THR A 104 -7.46 -16.29 -8.75
CA THR A 104 -6.08 -16.71 -9.03
C THR A 104 -5.11 -16.29 -7.93
N GLY A 105 -3.94 -16.93 -7.89
CA GLY A 105 -2.86 -16.55 -6.99
C GLY A 105 -2.36 -15.12 -7.16
N GLN A 106 -2.62 -14.49 -8.32
CA GLN A 106 -2.26 -13.10 -8.56
C GLN A 106 -2.90 -12.14 -7.55
N GLN A 107 -4.09 -12.47 -7.01
CA GLN A 107 -4.73 -11.65 -5.98
C GLN A 107 -3.96 -11.68 -4.65
N ALA A 108 -3.43 -12.85 -4.27
CA ALA A 108 -2.56 -12.98 -3.11
C ALA A 108 -1.23 -12.25 -3.34
N ASP A 109 -0.67 -12.33 -4.54
CA ASP A 109 0.57 -11.63 -4.89
C ASP A 109 0.43 -10.11 -4.76
N ARG A 110 -0.66 -9.53 -5.27
CA ARG A 110 -0.94 -8.10 -5.14
C ARG A 110 -1.12 -7.67 -3.68
N PHE A 111 -1.87 -8.45 -2.89
CA PHE A 111 -2.02 -8.18 -1.46
C PHE A 111 -0.66 -8.17 -0.75
N ASN A 112 0.15 -9.21 -0.95
CA ASN A 112 1.44 -9.37 -0.28
C ASN A 112 2.45 -8.28 -0.70
N ASN A 113 2.41 -7.87 -1.97
CA ASN A 113 3.30 -6.83 -2.49
C ASN A 113 3.05 -5.46 -1.85
N ALA A 114 1.82 -5.14 -1.43
CA ALA A 114 1.52 -3.92 -0.69
C ALA A 114 2.23 -3.85 0.68
N PHE A 115 2.62 -5.00 1.23
CA PHE A 115 3.44 -5.13 2.44
C PHE A 115 4.93 -5.37 2.14
N GLY A 116 5.35 -5.26 0.87
CA GLY A 116 6.72 -5.50 0.44
C GLY A 116 7.15 -6.97 0.46
N ILE A 117 6.18 -7.90 0.46
CA ILE A 117 6.44 -9.35 0.46
C ILE A 117 6.20 -9.88 -0.96
N PRO A 118 7.25 -10.12 -1.76
CA PRO A 118 7.09 -10.66 -3.10
C PRO A 118 6.69 -12.14 -3.02
N THR A 119 5.57 -12.48 -3.65
CA THR A 119 5.15 -13.86 -3.88
C THR A 119 4.89 -14.10 -5.36
N ASN A 120 4.73 -15.37 -5.73
CA ASN A 120 4.52 -15.74 -7.13
C ASN A 120 3.51 -16.88 -7.26
N TYR A 121 2.35 -16.72 -6.63
CA TYR A 121 1.24 -17.68 -6.71
C TYR A 121 0.52 -17.63 -8.06
N GLY A 122 0.59 -16.51 -8.77
CA GLY A 122 0.04 -16.31 -10.10
C GLY A 122 0.88 -16.90 -11.24
N ALA A 123 2.14 -17.30 -10.99
CA ALA A 123 2.93 -17.96 -12.03
C ALA A 123 2.45 -19.39 -12.27
N THR A 124 1.75 -19.57 -13.38
CA THR A 124 1.60 -20.87 -14.04
C THR A 124 2.96 -21.26 -14.63
N ASN A 125 3.84 -21.83 -13.82
CA ASN A 125 4.97 -22.66 -14.24
C ASN A 125 5.68 -22.23 -15.55
N THR A 126 6.08 -20.97 -15.68
CA THR A 126 7.16 -20.61 -16.62
C THR A 126 8.42 -20.60 -15.78
N ASN A 127 9.02 -21.78 -15.62
CA ASN A 127 10.34 -21.89 -15.02
C ASN A 127 11.35 -21.17 -15.92
N ASN A 128 11.51 -19.87 -15.71
CA ASN A 128 12.84 -19.29 -15.65
C ASN A 128 12.91 -18.37 -14.44
N GLY A 129 13.60 -18.85 -13.40
CA GLY A 129 14.09 -17.98 -12.33
C GLY A 129 13.34 -18.09 -11.01
N ARG A 130 13.58 -19.18 -10.28
CA ARG A 130 13.77 -19.09 -8.83
C ARG A 130 14.94 -18.13 -8.54
N LYS A 131 14.70 -16.82 -8.53
CA LYS A 131 15.61 -15.80 -7.98
C LYS A 131 14.80 -14.58 -7.52
N ALA A 132 14.14 -14.69 -6.37
CA ALA A 132 13.81 -13.52 -5.56
C ALA A 132 14.53 -13.62 -4.23
N HIS A 133 15.86 -13.70 -4.30
CA HIS A 133 16.78 -13.28 -3.24
C HIS A 133 17.82 -12.40 -3.91
N LYS A 134 17.46 -11.14 -4.14
CA LYS A 134 18.45 -10.08 -4.27
C LYS A 134 17.95 -8.87 -3.50
N LYS A 135 18.36 -8.85 -2.22
CA LYS A 135 18.49 -7.63 -1.43
C LYS A 135 19.22 -6.62 -2.32
N THR A 136 18.48 -5.66 -2.85
CA THR A 136 19.09 -4.48 -3.47
C THR A 136 18.63 -3.31 -2.62
N THR A 137 19.55 -2.91 -1.76
CA THR A 137 19.61 -1.64 -1.06
C THR A 137 19.18 -0.47 -1.94
N ALA A 138 18.32 0.37 -1.36
CA ALA A 138 18.15 1.80 -1.54
C ALA A 138 18.59 2.44 -2.87
N ALA A 139 17.64 3.12 -3.53
CA ALA A 139 17.93 4.40 -4.16
C ALA A 139 16.73 5.33 -4.01
N ASN A 140 16.92 6.28 -3.11
CA ASN A 140 16.19 7.51 -2.94
C ASN A 140 16.17 8.26 -4.29
N ALA A 141 15.00 8.47 -4.89
CA ALA A 141 14.85 9.40 -6.01
C ALA A 141 13.99 10.58 -5.55
N SER A 142 14.70 11.63 -5.13
CA SER A 142 14.17 12.97 -4.92
C SER A 142 13.66 13.54 -6.26
N PRO A 143 12.51 14.21 -6.33
CA PRO A 143 12.17 14.98 -7.52
C PRO A 143 12.85 16.35 -7.44
N THR A 144 13.91 16.54 -8.22
CA THR A 144 14.50 17.85 -8.48
C THR A 144 13.58 18.64 -9.41
N GLN A 145 13.18 19.81 -8.90
CA GLN A 145 12.44 20.88 -9.54
C GLN A 145 13.19 21.45 -10.76
N PRO A 146 12.52 21.85 -11.87
CA PRO A 146 13.19 22.48 -12.99
C PRO A 146 13.48 23.97 -12.73
N SER A 147 14.76 24.32 -12.74
CA SER A 147 15.27 25.70 -12.72
C SER A 147 15.19 26.34 -14.11
N LYS A 148 14.92 27.64 -14.11
CA LYS A 148 14.95 28.56 -15.25
C LYS A 148 16.35 29.17 -15.39
N ASP A 149 16.82 29.29 -16.64
CA ASP A 149 17.77 30.27 -17.24
C ASP A 149 18.29 29.61 -18.55
N GLY A 150 18.42 30.20 -19.73
CA GLY A 150 18.63 31.59 -20.12
C GLY A 150 19.82 31.62 -21.11
N GLY A 151 19.61 32.13 -22.33
CA GLY A 151 20.66 32.48 -23.33
C GLY A 151 21.07 31.36 -24.30
N GLU A 152 21.41 31.59 -25.57
CA GLU A 152 21.60 32.79 -26.39
C GLU A 152 21.81 32.35 -27.88
N GLU A 153 21.63 33.27 -28.84
CA GLU A 153 22.25 33.40 -30.20
C GLU A 153 22.18 32.23 -31.25
N ALA A 154 21.95 32.38 -32.56
CA ALA A 154 21.93 33.52 -33.50
C ALA A 154 21.20 33.17 -34.85
N ASP A 155 20.81 34.24 -35.56
CA ASP A 155 20.97 34.47 -37.03
C ASP A 155 20.34 33.54 -38.08
N THR A 156 19.35 34.04 -38.85
CA THR A 156 19.52 34.60 -40.22
C THR A 156 18.20 34.53 -41.05
N ARG A 157 17.90 35.65 -41.74
CA ARG A 157 17.39 35.75 -43.13
C ARG A 157 15.88 35.93 -43.44
N SER A 158 15.60 37.11 -43.99
CA SER A 158 14.77 37.53 -45.15
C SER A 158 13.57 36.67 -45.57
N GLY A 159 12.41 37.22 -45.94
CA GLY A 159 12.03 38.58 -46.34
C GLY A 159 10.97 38.47 -47.44
N GLY A 160 10.15 39.52 -47.63
CA GLY A 160 9.22 39.68 -48.77
C GLY A 160 7.83 40.09 -48.35
#